data_AF-A0A2E3BF39-F1
#
_entry.id   AF-A0A2E3BF39-F1
#
_cell.length_a   1.000
_cell.length_b   1.000
_cell.length_c   1.000
_cell.angle_alpha   90.00
_cell.angle_beta   90.00
_cell.angle_gamma   90.00
#
_symmetry.space_group_name_H-M   'P 1'
#
loop_
_entity.id
_entity.type
_entity.pdbx_description
1 polymer ?
#
loop_
_entity_poly.entity_id
_entity_poly.type
_entity_poly.pdbx_seq_one_letter_code
_entity_poly.pdbx_strand_id
1 'polypeptide(L)'
;MPVAGVRHILVKTSLEANRLRDRIAKGADFAKLAKQFSLCPSGQKAGGDLGEVKPGQMVRQFDKIVFKGELIKIHGPVKTQFGFHLIQVLYRS
;
A
#
# COMPACT_ATOMS: atom_id res chain seq x y z
N MET A 1 15.99 14.93 4.55
CA MET A 1 15.14 14.71 3.36
C MET A 1 13.91 13.98 3.84
N PRO A 2 12.69 14.37 3.44
CA PRO A 2 11.51 13.70 3.94
C PRO A 2 11.47 12.26 3.43
N VAL A 3 11.36 11.30 4.35
CA VAL A 3 11.22 9.88 4.07
C VAL A 3 9.88 9.42 4.64
N ALA A 4 9.24 8.46 4.00
CA ALA A 4 8.01 7.89 4.53
C ALA A 4 8.11 6.37 4.55
N GLY A 5 7.85 5.78 5.71
CA GLY A 5 7.67 4.35 5.86
C GLY A 5 6.31 3.96 5.33
N VAL A 6 6.27 3.12 4.28
CA VAL A 6 5.00 2.77 3.64
C VAL A 6 4.92 1.30 3.32
N ARG A 7 3.69 0.79 3.36
CA ARG A 7 3.36 -0.55 2.90
C ARG A 7 2.28 -0.50 1.86
N HIS A 8 2.33 -1.42 0.90
CA HIS A 8 1.37 -1.51 -0.19
C HIS A 8 0.95 -2.95 -0.50
N ILE A 9 -0.25 -3.10 -1.06
CA ILE A 9 -0.73 -4.38 -1.59
C ILE A 9 -1.12 -4.17 -3.03
N LEU A 10 -0.43 -4.88 -3.92
CA LEU A 10 -0.76 -4.97 -5.33
C LEU A 10 -1.68 -6.16 -5.57
N VAL A 11 -2.89 -5.91 -6.07
CA VAL A 11 -3.85 -6.95 -6.49
C VAL A 11 -4.24 -6.76 -7.95
N LYS A 12 -4.68 -7.83 -8.62
CA LYS A 12 -5.03 -7.80 -10.05
C LYS A 12 -6.37 -7.10 -10.28
N THR A 13 -7.31 -7.27 -9.36
CA THR A 13 -8.69 -6.83 -9.53
C THR A 13 -9.12 -5.78 -8.50
N SER A 14 -10.00 -4.87 -8.91
CA SER A 14 -10.63 -3.89 -8.00
C SER A 14 -11.47 -4.58 -6.93
N LEU A 15 -12.04 -5.74 -7.25
CA LEU A 15 -12.86 -6.53 -6.33
C LEU A 15 -12.04 -7.03 -5.14
N GLU A 16 -10.85 -7.57 -5.39
CA GLU A 16 -9.92 -7.96 -4.32
C GLU A 16 -9.51 -6.75 -3.50
N ALA A 17 -9.19 -5.63 -4.16
CA ALA A 17 -8.78 -4.42 -3.45
C ALA A 17 -9.88 -3.92 -2.50
N ASN A 18 -11.14 -3.94 -2.93
CA ASN A 18 -12.28 -3.59 -2.08
C ASN A 18 -12.47 -4.59 -0.93
N ARG A 19 -12.40 -5.89 -1.21
CA ARG A 19 -12.49 -6.92 -0.16
C ARG A 19 -11.40 -6.78 0.89
N LEU A 20 -10.17 -6.50 0.47
CA LEU A 20 -9.05 -6.25 1.37
C LEU A 20 -9.32 -5.01 2.22
N ARG A 21 -9.74 -3.90 1.59
CA ARG A 21 -10.11 -2.67 2.29
C ARG A 21 -11.17 -2.93 3.36
N ASP A 22 -12.24 -3.66 3.04
CA ASP A 22 -13.30 -3.98 3.99
C ASP A 22 -12.82 -4.92 5.11
N ARG A 23 -11.95 -5.88 4.80
CA ARG A 23 -11.33 -6.74 5.83
C ARG A 23 -10.46 -5.92 6.78
N ILE A 24 -9.68 -4.98 6.28
CA ILE A 24 -8.83 -4.16 7.12
C ILE A 24 -9.67 -3.18 7.96
N ALA A 25 -10.76 -2.65 7.40
CA ALA A 25 -11.75 -1.88 8.17
C ALA A 25 -12.40 -2.70 9.30
N LYS A 26 -12.53 -4.02 9.13
CA LYS A 26 -12.98 -4.96 10.17
C LYS A 26 -11.87 -5.37 11.17
N GLY A 27 -10.66 -4.84 11.05
CA GLY A 27 -9.53 -5.14 11.94
C GLY A 27 -8.61 -6.27 11.48
N ALA A 28 -8.66 -6.67 10.20
CA ALA A 28 -7.72 -7.65 9.66
C ALA A 28 -6.30 -7.07 9.50
N ASP A 29 -5.28 -7.90 9.74
CA ASP A 29 -3.87 -7.56 9.55
C ASP A 29 -3.52 -7.28 8.08
N PHE A 30 -3.12 -6.04 7.80
CA PHE A 30 -2.63 -5.63 6.48
C PHE A 30 -1.46 -6.51 6.02
N ALA A 31 -0.51 -6.83 6.91
CA ALA A 31 0.67 -7.63 6.57
C ALA A 31 0.30 -9.06 6.16
N LYS A 32 -0.68 -9.70 6.83
CA LYS A 32 -1.16 -11.04 6.45
C LYS A 32 -1.84 -11.02 5.09
N LEU A 33 -2.68 -10.01 4.86
CA LEU A 33 -3.37 -9.83 3.59
C LEU A 33 -2.38 -9.53 2.46
N ALA A 34 -1.36 -8.71 2.71
CA ALA A 34 -0.30 -8.46 1.76
C ALA A 34 0.47 -9.74 1.41
N LYS A 35 0.80 -10.58 2.39
CA LYS A 35 1.48 -11.86 2.12
C LYS A 35 0.62 -12.83 1.30
N GLN A 36 -0.69 -12.86 1.53
CA GLN A 36 -1.60 -13.78 0.84
C GLN A 36 -2.04 -13.29 -0.54
N PHE A 37 -2.34 -12.00 -0.68
CA PHE A 37 -3.00 -11.43 -1.86
C PHE A 37 -2.08 -10.55 -2.70
N SER A 38 -0.92 -10.13 -2.18
CA SER A 38 -0.04 -9.29 -2.99
C SER A 38 0.61 -10.11 -4.10
N LEU A 39 0.45 -9.60 -5.32
CA LEU A 39 1.11 -10.10 -6.53
C LEU A 39 2.52 -9.54 -6.70
N CYS A 40 2.96 -8.64 -5.81
CA CYS A 40 4.34 -8.15 -5.80
C CYS A 40 5.22 -9.10 -4.98
N PRO A 41 6.42 -9.49 -5.48
CA PRO A 41 7.35 -10.34 -4.73
C PRO A 41 7.85 -9.67 -3.43
N SER A 42 7.91 -8.33 -3.41
CA SER A 42 8.14 -7.52 -2.20
C SER A 42 7.01 -7.65 -1.18
N GLY A 43 5.77 -7.75 -1.66
CA GLY A 43 4.58 -7.93 -0.81
C GLY A 43 4.56 -9.26 -0.07
N GLN A 44 5.00 -10.34 -0.74
CA GLN A 44 5.07 -11.68 -0.16
C GLN A 44 6.20 -11.83 0.87
N LYS A 45 7.34 -11.16 0.67
CA LYS A 45 8.49 -11.25 1.60
C LYS A 45 8.34 -10.35 2.82
N ALA A 46 7.89 -9.12 2.66
CA ALA A 46 7.84 -8.11 3.74
C ALA A 46 6.42 -7.75 4.21
N GLY A 47 5.39 -8.51 3.80
CA GLY A 47 4.00 -8.19 4.15
C GLY A 47 3.55 -6.85 3.57
N GLY A 48 3.98 -6.56 2.35
CA GLY A 48 3.67 -5.31 1.66
C GLY A 48 4.57 -4.14 2.06
N ASP A 49 5.44 -4.30 3.05
CA ASP A 49 6.30 -3.22 3.50
C ASP A 49 7.38 -2.91 2.45
N LEU A 50 7.40 -1.65 2.00
CA LEU A 50 8.41 -1.12 1.08
C LEU A 50 9.56 -0.44 1.82
N GLY A 51 9.50 -0.36 3.16
CA GLY A 51 10.41 0.43 3.95
C GLY A 51 10.26 1.93 3.69
N GLU A 52 11.38 2.63 3.65
CA GLU A 52 11.46 4.07 3.49
C GLU A 52 11.46 4.47 2.02
N VAL A 53 10.40 5.13 1.57
CA VAL A 53 10.32 5.71 0.23
C VAL A 53 10.62 7.21 0.25
N LYS A 54 11.31 7.68 -0.79
CA LYS A 54 11.61 9.10 -1.00
C LYS A 54 10.71 9.69 -2.08
N PRO A 55 10.45 11.02 -2.04
CA PRO A 55 9.71 11.71 -3.08
C PRO A 55 10.31 11.44 -4.45
N GLY A 56 9.51 10.93 -5.39
CA GLY A 56 9.92 10.69 -6.78
C GLY A 56 10.56 9.32 -7.06
N GLN A 57 10.67 8.43 -6.07
CA GLN A 57 11.09 7.04 -6.32
C GLN A 57 9.95 6.14 -6.82
N MET A 58 8.70 6.53 -6.57
CA MET A 58 7.51 5.75 -6.91
C MET A 58 6.65 6.47 -7.95
N VAL A 59 5.66 5.76 -8.49
CA VAL A 59 4.68 6.36 -9.42
C VAL A 59 4.03 7.60 -8.79
N ARG A 60 3.81 8.63 -9.61
CA ARG A 60 3.37 9.96 -9.15
C ARG A 60 2.09 9.93 -8.31
N GLN A 61 1.20 8.97 -8.55
CA GLN A 61 0.00 8.76 -7.73
C GLN A 61 0.32 8.22 -6.34
N PHE A 62 1.28 7.30 -6.24
CA PHE A 62 1.73 6.72 -4.98
C PHE A 62 2.41 7.79 -4.13
N ASP A 63 3.35 8.54 -4.73
CA ASP A 63 4.07 9.61 -4.07
C ASP A 63 3.14 10.67 -3.46
N LYS A 64 2.15 11.12 -4.25
CA LYS A 64 1.11 12.03 -3.77
C LYS A 64 0.34 11.46 -2.58
N ILE A 65 -0.01 10.18 -2.59
CA ILE A 65 -0.76 9.58 -1.49
C ILE A 65 0.12 9.44 -0.24
N VAL A 66 1.38 9.10 -0.41
CA VAL A 66 2.32 8.91 0.68
C VAL A 66 2.63 10.24 1.39
N PHE A 67 2.90 11.30 0.62
CA PHE A 67 3.29 12.59 1.19
C PHE A 67 2.11 13.52 1.51
N LYS A 68 0.91 13.22 1.01
CA LYS A 68 -0.30 14.04 1.18
C LYS A 68 -1.41 13.33 1.96
N GLY A 69 -1.33 12.01 2.08
CA GLY A 69 -2.31 11.20 2.81
C GLY A 69 -2.07 11.21 4.31
N GLU A 70 -3.12 10.89 5.06
CA GLU A 70 -3.07 10.69 6.51
C GLU A 70 -2.20 9.48 6.86
N LEU A 71 -1.40 9.64 7.93
CA LEU A 71 -0.62 8.57 8.56
C LEU A 71 -1.54 7.50 9.16
N ILE A 72 -1.07 6.26 9.20
CA ILE A 72 -1.74 5.07 9.75
C ILE A 72 -3.02 4.67 8.99
N LYS A 73 -3.48 5.48 8.04
CA LYS A 73 -4.67 5.24 7.22
C LYS A 73 -4.34 4.51 5.93
N ILE A 74 -5.31 3.73 5.45
CA ILE A 74 -5.22 3.02 4.17
C ILE A 74 -5.83 3.90 3.10
N HIS A 75 -5.02 4.17 2.09
CA HIS A 75 -5.33 4.93 0.90
C HIS A 75 -5.41 4.00 -0.30
N GLY A 76 -6.55 4.00 -0.98
CA GLY A 76 -6.76 3.19 -2.19
C GLY A 76 -8.21 2.75 -2.34
N PRO A 77 -8.53 2.01 -3.42
CA PRO A 77 -7.60 1.37 -4.35
C PRO A 77 -7.12 2.28 -5.50
N VAL A 78 -5.80 2.37 -5.69
CA VAL A 78 -5.16 3.15 -6.76
C VAL A 78 -4.96 2.25 -7.98
N LYS A 79 -5.61 2.57 -9.09
CA LYS A 79 -5.40 1.86 -10.36
C LYS A 79 -4.10 2.32 -11.02
N THR A 80 -3.22 1.38 -11.31
CA THR A 80 -2.00 1.57 -12.09
C THR A 80 -1.99 0.60 -13.27
N GLN A 81 -0.92 0.63 -14.07
CA GLN A 81 -0.70 -0.31 -15.18
C GLN A 81 -0.50 -1.76 -14.70
N PHE A 82 -0.09 -1.96 -13.45
CA PHE A 82 0.16 -3.29 -12.88
C PHE A 82 -1.07 -3.89 -12.19
N GLY A 83 -2.11 -3.08 -11.92
CA GLY A 83 -3.32 -3.51 -11.22
C GLY A 83 -3.83 -2.45 -10.25
N PHE A 84 -4.31 -2.89 -9.10
CA PHE A 84 -4.81 -2.03 -8.03
C PHE A 84 -3.89 -2.07 -6.83
N HIS A 85 -3.56 -0.90 -6.29
CA HIS A 85 -2.67 -0.74 -5.15
C HIS A 85 -3.43 -0.15 -3.97
N LEU A 86 -3.37 -0.84 -2.84
CA LEU A 86 -3.72 -0.28 -1.54
C LEU A 86 -2.43 0.18 -0.87
N ILE A 87 -2.43 1.38 -0.32
CA ILE A 87 -1.25 2.03 0.26
C ILE A 87 -1.58 2.35 1.71
N GLN A 88 -0.66 2.09 2.62
CA GLN A 88 -0.77 2.54 3.99
C GLN A 88 0.55 3.18 4.41
N VAL A 89 0.45 4.42 4.88
CA VAL A 89 1.60 5.18 5.37
C VAL A 89 1.74 4.90 6.85
N LEU A 90 2.89 4.42 7.29
CA LEU A 90 3.15 4.13 8.71
C LEU A 90 3.68 5.37 9.41
N TYR A 91 4.75 5.95 8.89
CA TYR A 91 5.38 7.14 9.45
C TYR A 91 5.94 8.02 8.34
N ARG A 92 6.19 9.29 8.67
CA ARG A 92 6.89 10.25 7.84
C ARG A 92 7.93 10.95 8.70
N SER A 93 9.16 11.01 8.22
CA SER A 93 10.27 11.78 8.78
C SER A 93 10.81 12.77 7.77
#